data_AF-V5G197-F1
#
_entry.id   AF-V5G197-F1
#
_cell.length_a   1.000
_cell.length_b   1.000
_cell.length_c   1.000
_cell.angle_alpha   90.00
_cell.angle_beta   90.00
_cell.angle_gamma   90.00
#
_symmetry.space_group_name_H-M   'P 1'
#
loop_
_entity.id
_entity.type
_entity.pdbx_description
1 polymer ?
#
loop_
_entity_poly.entity_id
_entity_poly.type
_entity_poly.pdbx_seq_one_letter_code
_entity_poly.pdbx_strand_id
1 'polypeptide(L)'
;MSSSSSSRPLGFSEDASPSTFQAIPLQTIREEAASDADVDSDEESASFLAAPVGIYRKKGSRKMFSRYRYLPFWQCTHAACHARPSSARALLCKLLRRPFLFLIMFLGIWKFCSLTWDSLVYLFPDNLDSQLGAWHIPGGRYSIFSHWSTHGVNPVGCHSHNDYWREVPLRSAVNAGCIGVEADVWLSDNDLLVGHTRYTLHHDHTLRSLYVDPLLEILDKHNTPSSRLQPRRGDGADLAGVFSNDPSQTLVLLIDFKVDGDVLWPHVVGQLDSLRRGGYLTHFNGTAVVERPITVVATGNAPFHLIVANSTYRDIFLDAPLDQLKTRDPSPYEQLGLEEEQEQEREQAGGESLPEDYNVTNSYYASVDFRKAIGPLFHNRFSQPQLELLRAQVRAAHARGLKVRYWGTPGWPRGLRNHVWHILVREGVDLINVDDLREATMQDWRKHRSWFS
;
A
#
# COMPACT_ATOMS: atom_id res chain seq x y z
N MET A 1 15.47 -76.72 -33.63
CA MET A 1 14.43 -76.66 -32.58
C MET A 1 13.99 -75.20 -32.52
N SER A 2 13.13 -74.68 -33.41
CA SER A 2 11.66 -74.86 -33.51
C SER A 2 11.00 -74.70 -32.14
N SER A 3 10.04 -73.80 -31.87
CA SER A 3 8.92 -73.23 -32.67
C SER A 3 8.31 -72.04 -31.89
N SER A 4 8.12 -70.82 -32.45
CA SER A 4 6.94 -70.27 -33.18
C SER A 4 5.59 -70.33 -32.41
N SER A 5 4.88 -69.23 -32.13
CA SER A 5 3.91 -68.51 -33.01
C SER A 5 3.62 -67.08 -32.47
N SER A 6 3.58 -65.95 -33.20
CA SER A 6 2.69 -65.45 -34.29
C SER A 6 1.19 -65.51 -33.93
N SER A 7 0.41 -64.41 -33.90
CA SER A 7 -0.03 -63.64 -35.09
C SER A 7 -0.62 -62.23 -34.81
N ARG A 8 -0.38 -61.34 -35.77
CA ARG A 8 -0.92 -59.97 -36.10
C ARG A 8 -2.36 -60.02 -36.72
N PRO A 9 -2.92 -58.97 -37.39
CA PRO A 9 -3.11 -57.51 -37.11
C PRO A 9 -4.56 -57.05 -37.46
N LEU A 10 -4.88 -55.75 -37.38
CA LEU A 10 -5.80 -55.02 -38.28
C LEU A 10 -5.61 -53.49 -38.12
N GLY A 11 -5.63 -52.74 -39.23
CA GLY A 11 -5.31 -51.30 -39.31
C GLY A 11 -6.47 -50.40 -39.78
N PHE A 12 -6.08 -49.21 -40.28
CA PHE A 12 -6.84 -48.00 -40.73
C PHE A 12 -7.18 -47.00 -39.61
N SER A 13 -7.03 -45.67 -39.74
CA SER A 13 -6.82 -44.78 -40.91
C SER A 13 -6.09 -43.49 -40.49
N GLU A 14 -5.39 -42.88 -41.44
CA GLU A 14 -4.87 -41.49 -41.46
C GLU A 14 -6.01 -40.45 -41.37
N ASP A 15 -5.80 -39.34 -40.65
CA ASP A 15 -5.77 -37.97 -41.21
C ASP A 15 -5.81 -36.87 -40.11
N ALA A 16 -5.34 -35.68 -40.52
CA ALA A 16 -5.55 -34.34 -39.93
C ALA A 16 -4.42 -33.73 -39.07
N SER A 17 -3.59 -32.93 -39.74
CA SER A 17 -3.11 -31.60 -39.27
C SER A 17 -3.78 -30.52 -40.15
N PRO A 18 -3.60 -29.21 -39.92
CA PRO A 18 -3.69 -28.40 -38.70
C PRO A 18 -4.76 -27.29 -38.84
N SER A 19 -5.27 -26.67 -37.76
CA SER A 19 -6.12 -25.47 -37.88
C SER A 19 -5.55 -24.25 -37.15
N THR A 20 -5.09 -23.35 -38.01
CA THR A 20 -4.84 -21.92 -37.88
C THR A 20 -5.92 -21.19 -37.08
N PHE A 21 -5.53 -20.44 -36.04
CA PHE A 21 -6.40 -19.44 -35.41
C PHE A 21 -6.29 -18.12 -36.19
N GLN A 22 -7.35 -17.78 -36.92
CA GLN A 22 -7.53 -16.49 -37.61
C GLN A 22 -8.23 -15.50 -36.67
N ALA A 23 -7.66 -14.30 -36.59
CA ALA A 23 -8.27 -13.11 -36.00
C ALA A 23 -9.30 -12.48 -36.97
N ILE A 24 -10.45 -12.04 -36.47
CA ILE A 24 -11.43 -11.19 -37.19
C ILE A 24 -12.05 -10.16 -36.20
N PRO A 25 -12.36 -8.92 -36.63
CA PRO A 25 -12.26 -7.71 -35.81
C PRO A 25 -13.59 -7.20 -35.24
N LEU A 26 -13.48 -6.22 -34.32
CA LEU A 26 -14.59 -5.41 -33.80
C LEU A 26 -15.22 -4.53 -34.90
N GLN A 27 -16.53 -4.62 -35.06
CA GLN A 27 -17.38 -3.56 -35.62
C GLN A 27 -18.52 -3.21 -34.66
N THR A 28 -18.52 -1.94 -34.27
CA THR A 28 -19.65 -1.01 -34.10
C THR A 28 -21.08 -1.57 -34.03
N ILE A 29 -21.79 -1.24 -32.95
CA ILE A 29 -23.27 -1.20 -32.94
C ILE A 29 -23.73 0.16 -32.40
N ARG A 30 -24.53 0.83 -33.21
CA ARG A 30 -25.33 2.03 -32.95
C ARG A 30 -26.80 1.63 -33.16
N GLU A 31 -27.66 2.11 -32.24
CA GLU A 31 -29.13 2.37 -32.28
C GLU A 31 -30.06 1.51 -33.15
N GLU A 32 -31.14 1.00 -32.53
CA GLU A 32 -32.58 1.28 -32.78
C GLU A 32 -33.42 0.27 -31.96
N ALA A 33 -34.36 0.66 -31.09
CA ALA A 33 -35.70 1.26 -31.30
C ALA A 33 -36.78 0.24 -31.75
N ALA A 34 -38.02 0.52 -31.30
CA ALA A 34 -39.28 -0.24 -31.44
C ALA A 34 -39.48 -1.35 -30.39
N SER A 35 -40.67 -1.64 -29.88
CA SER A 35 -42.03 -1.06 -29.88
C SER A 35 -42.88 -2.05 -29.09
N ASP A 36 -43.88 -1.63 -28.34
CA ASP A 36 -45.18 -2.34 -28.36
C ASP A 36 -46.28 -1.51 -27.68
N ALA A 37 -47.39 -1.47 -28.39
CA ALA A 37 -48.70 -0.92 -28.04
C ALA A 37 -49.50 -2.02 -27.28
N ASP A 38 -50.74 -1.88 -26.79
CA ASP A 38 -51.90 -1.06 -27.12
C ASP A 38 -52.96 -1.29 -26.01
N VAL A 39 -54.12 -0.64 -26.16
CA VAL A 39 -55.49 -1.12 -25.89
C VAL A 39 -56.32 -0.29 -24.88
N ASP A 40 -57.16 0.56 -25.50
CA ASP A 40 -58.60 0.84 -25.25
C ASP A 40 -59.09 1.40 -23.91
N SER A 41 -60.13 2.24 -23.84
CA SER A 41 -61.18 2.54 -24.82
C SER A 41 -61.94 3.82 -24.41
N ASP A 42 -62.27 4.62 -25.42
CA ASP A 42 -63.60 5.19 -25.75
C ASP A 42 -64.22 6.24 -24.82
N GLU A 43 -64.32 7.50 -25.28
CA GLU A 43 -65.39 8.08 -26.13
C GLU A 43 -66.59 8.50 -25.27
N GLU A 44 -67.31 9.61 -25.46
CA GLU A 44 -67.68 10.46 -26.60
C GLU A 44 -68.36 11.69 -25.92
N SER A 45 -68.67 12.85 -26.48
CA SER A 45 -68.85 13.30 -27.85
C SER A 45 -69.06 14.84 -27.81
N ALA A 46 -68.56 15.49 -28.86
CA ALA A 46 -69.21 16.55 -29.64
C ALA A 46 -69.76 17.83 -28.93
N SER A 47 -69.63 19.06 -29.43
CA SER A 47 -69.07 19.66 -30.65
C SER A 47 -69.54 21.13 -30.72
N PHE A 48 -68.99 21.89 -31.68
CA PHE A 48 -69.56 23.10 -32.29
C PHE A 48 -69.39 24.51 -31.64
N LEU A 49 -68.47 25.25 -32.28
CA LEU A 49 -68.58 26.61 -32.85
C LEU A 49 -68.60 27.91 -32.01
N ALA A 50 -67.68 28.79 -32.46
CA ALA A 50 -67.85 30.22 -32.76
C ALA A 50 -67.85 31.26 -31.61
N ALA A 51 -66.91 32.20 -31.72
CA ALA A 51 -66.97 33.53 -31.14
C ALA A 51 -68.02 34.40 -31.89
N PRO A 52 -68.65 35.43 -31.28
CA PRO A 52 -67.99 36.75 -31.13
C PRO A 52 -68.42 37.66 -29.95
N VAL A 53 -67.55 38.64 -29.71
CA VAL A 53 -67.68 40.04 -29.19
C VAL A 53 -69.03 40.54 -28.61
N GLY A 54 -69.00 41.13 -27.40
CA GLY A 54 -70.00 42.15 -26.97
C GLY A 54 -70.14 42.48 -25.46
N ILE A 55 -69.35 43.44 -24.97
CA ILE A 55 -69.65 44.50 -23.97
C ILE A 55 -70.62 44.20 -22.78
N TYR A 56 -70.14 44.18 -21.52
CA TYR A 56 -70.49 45.16 -20.45
C TYR A 56 -69.74 44.91 -19.12
N ARG A 57 -69.44 46.04 -18.49
CA ARG A 57 -68.67 46.32 -17.26
C ARG A 57 -69.24 45.69 -15.98
N LYS A 58 -68.39 45.06 -15.14
CA LYS A 58 -68.49 45.14 -13.67
C LYS A 58 -67.14 44.85 -12.98
N LYS A 59 -66.82 45.71 -12.01
CA LYS A 59 -65.58 45.78 -11.23
C LYS A 59 -65.33 44.47 -10.47
N GLY A 60 -64.18 43.84 -10.72
CA GLY A 60 -63.59 42.81 -9.88
C GLY A 60 -62.15 43.20 -9.54
N SER A 61 -61.88 43.36 -8.24
CA SER A 61 -60.57 43.70 -7.68
C SER A 61 -59.48 42.74 -8.18
N ARG A 62 -58.54 43.23 -9.00
CA ARG A 62 -57.28 42.54 -9.28
C ARG A 62 -56.42 42.52 -8.01
N LYS A 63 -56.49 41.43 -7.24
CA LYS A 63 -55.37 40.99 -6.41
C LYS A 63 -54.63 39.91 -7.19
N MET A 64 -53.73 40.34 -8.08
CA MET A 64 -52.74 39.47 -8.71
C MET A 64 -51.45 39.58 -7.90
N PHE A 65 -50.91 38.41 -7.53
CA PHE A 65 -49.56 38.14 -7.05
C PHE A 65 -49.05 38.94 -5.85
N SER A 66 -49.05 38.30 -4.69
CA SER A 66 -47.87 38.31 -3.82
C SER A 66 -48.02 37.23 -2.75
N ARG A 67 -47.67 36.00 -3.10
CA ARG A 67 -47.40 34.95 -2.10
C ARG A 67 -45.98 34.42 -2.25
N TYR A 68 -45.02 35.32 -2.47
CA TYR A 68 -43.67 35.10 -1.96
C TYR A 68 -43.62 35.73 -0.57
N ARG A 69 -43.88 34.90 0.45
CA ARG A 69 -43.58 35.23 1.84
C ARG A 69 -42.05 35.29 1.92
N TYR A 70 -41.50 36.49 1.79
CA TYR A 70 -40.08 36.76 1.93
C TYR A 70 -39.62 36.39 3.34
N LEU A 71 -38.49 35.67 3.39
CA LEU A 71 -37.82 35.18 4.59
C LEU A 71 -37.67 36.29 5.68
N PRO A 72 -37.81 35.96 6.98
CA PRO A 72 -37.94 36.93 8.08
C PRO A 72 -36.71 37.84 8.29
N PHE A 73 -35.56 37.48 7.72
CA PHE A 73 -34.30 38.23 7.81
C PHE A 73 -34.27 39.49 6.93
N TRP A 74 -35.30 39.71 6.10
CA TRP A 74 -35.33 40.77 5.07
C TRP A 74 -36.21 41.98 5.42
N GLN A 75 -36.85 41.99 6.59
CA GLN A 75 -37.68 43.11 7.03
C GLN A 75 -36.87 44.14 7.81
N CYS A 76 -37.12 45.42 7.55
CA CYS A 76 -36.43 46.50 8.26
C CYS A 76 -37.14 46.71 9.60
N THR A 77 -36.47 46.51 10.73
CA THR A 77 -37.07 46.67 12.06
C THR A 77 -37.48 48.11 12.38
N HIS A 78 -37.06 49.09 11.58
CA HIS A 78 -37.50 50.47 11.73
C HIS A 78 -38.90 50.66 11.12
N ALA A 79 -39.90 50.94 11.96
CA ALA A 79 -41.28 51.20 11.57
C ALA A 79 -41.44 52.24 10.44
N ALA A 80 -40.54 53.24 10.38
CA ALA A 80 -40.53 54.26 9.33
C ALA A 80 -40.21 53.73 7.91
N CYS A 81 -39.44 52.64 7.79
CA CYS A 81 -39.08 52.03 6.49
C CYS A 81 -40.25 51.26 5.86
N HIS A 82 -41.20 50.81 6.67
CA HIS A 82 -42.42 50.14 6.21
C HIS A 82 -43.52 51.16 5.83
N ALA A 83 -43.58 52.31 6.49
CA ALA A 83 -44.59 53.34 6.24
C ALA A 83 -44.32 54.21 4.99
N ARG A 84 -43.05 54.47 4.62
CA ARG A 84 -42.67 55.30 3.45
C ARG A 84 -41.46 54.71 2.70
N PRO A 85 -41.69 53.82 1.71
CA PRO A 85 -40.63 53.02 1.08
C PRO A 85 -39.66 53.81 0.18
N SER A 86 -39.99 55.05 -0.18
CA SER A 86 -39.21 55.99 -1.02
C SER A 86 -38.51 57.11 -0.23
N SER A 87 -38.57 57.10 1.11
CA SER A 87 -37.89 58.12 1.91
C SER A 87 -36.37 57.99 1.82
N ALA A 88 -35.64 59.11 1.93
CA ALA A 88 -34.16 59.12 1.88
C ALA A 88 -33.53 58.15 2.90
N ARG A 89 -34.12 57.99 4.09
CA ARG A 89 -33.67 57.03 5.12
C ARG A 89 -33.93 55.57 4.71
N ALA A 90 -35.03 55.29 4.03
CA ALA A 90 -35.33 53.96 3.49
C ALA A 90 -34.42 53.61 2.31
N LEU A 91 -34.10 54.58 1.45
CA LEU A 91 -33.12 54.44 0.37
C LEU A 91 -31.70 54.22 0.91
N LEU A 92 -31.26 55.00 1.91
CA LEU A 92 -29.98 54.81 2.61
C LEU A 92 -29.88 53.39 3.22
N CYS A 93 -30.95 52.93 3.87
CA CYS A 93 -30.98 51.59 4.43
C CYS A 93 -30.92 50.49 3.36
N LYS A 94 -31.60 50.67 2.22
CA LYS A 94 -31.64 49.71 1.11
C LYS A 94 -30.35 49.67 0.28
N LEU A 95 -29.75 50.84 0.01
CA LEU A 95 -28.64 51.00 -0.92
C LEU A 95 -27.26 51.01 -0.26
N LEU A 96 -27.16 51.29 1.04
CA LEU A 96 -25.87 51.34 1.74
C LEU A 96 -25.80 50.35 2.89
N ARG A 97 -26.76 50.39 3.83
CA ARG A 97 -26.67 49.56 5.05
C ARG A 97 -26.84 48.06 4.78
N ARG A 98 -27.76 47.68 3.88
CA ARG A 98 -27.99 46.27 3.49
C ARG A 98 -26.83 45.63 2.73
N PRO A 99 -26.29 46.22 1.64
CA PRO A 99 -25.13 45.64 0.97
C PRO A 99 -23.90 45.61 1.89
N PHE A 100 -23.74 46.60 2.78
CA PHE A 100 -22.67 46.59 3.78
C PHE A 100 -22.80 45.44 4.80
N LEU A 101 -24.00 45.20 5.33
CA LEU A 101 -24.26 44.05 6.21
C LEU A 101 -24.05 42.71 5.48
N PHE A 102 -24.49 42.61 4.22
CA PHE A 102 -24.25 41.43 3.39
C PHE A 102 -22.75 41.20 3.17
N LEU A 103 -22.00 42.26 2.88
CA LEU A 103 -20.55 42.19 2.74
C LEU A 103 -19.88 41.73 4.03
N ILE A 104 -20.27 42.26 5.20
CA ILE A 104 -19.72 41.81 6.50
C ILE A 104 -20.03 40.32 6.73
N MET A 105 -21.27 39.89 6.50
CA MET A 105 -21.65 38.48 6.65
C MET A 105 -20.88 37.58 5.68
N PHE A 106 -20.74 38.01 4.43
CA PHE A 106 -19.99 37.30 3.40
C PHE A 106 -18.51 37.17 3.78
N LEU A 107 -17.88 38.26 4.22
CA LEU A 107 -16.49 38.25 4.69
C LEU A 107 -16.32 37.38 5.94
N GLY A 108 -17.30 37.39 6.85
CA GLY A 108 -17.30 36.53 8.04
C GLY A 108 -17.42 35.05 7.70
N ILE A 109 -18.35 34.68 6.80
CA ILE A 109 -18.49 33.30 6.30
C ILE A 109 -17.24 32.89 5.53
N TRP A 110 -16.72 33.76 4.66
CA TRP A 110 -15.48 33.50 3.92
C TRP A 110 -14.30 33.25 4.88
N LYS A 111 -14.17 34.05 5.94
CA LYS A 111 -13.12 33.85 6.96
C LYS A 111 -13.36 32.60 7.80
N PHE A 112 -14.59 32.26 8.12
CA PHE A 112 -14.90 31.00 8.78
C PHE A 112 -14.54 29.81 7.88
N CYS A 113 -14.96 29.83 6.61
CA CYS A 113 -14.59 28.82 5.62
C CYS A 113 -13.06 28.72 5.44
N SER A 114 -12.36 29.85 5.38
CA SER A 114 -10.89 29.91 5.34
C SER A 114 -10.28 29.28 6.58
N LEU A 115 -10.71 29.65 7.78
CA LEU A 115 -10.18 29.09 9.02
C LEU A 115 -10.50 27.60 9.17
N THR A 116 -11.69 27.15 8.76
CA THR A 116 -12.04 25.73 8.73
C THR A 116 -11.23 24.99 7.69
N TRP A 117 -10.97 25.61 6.53
CA TRP A 117 -10.11 25.06 5.49
C TRP A 117 -8.66 24.94 5.98
N ASP A 118 -8.11 26.00 6.56
CA ASP A 118 -6.77 26.02 7.14
C ASP A 118 -6.66 25.02 8.30
N SER A 119 -7.71 24.86 9.11
CA SER A 119 -7.77 23.84 10.16
C SER A 119 -7.88 22.43 9.59
N LEU A 120 -8.63 22.22 8.51
CA LEU A 120 -8.71 20.94 7.79
C LEU A 120 -7.37 20.60 7.14
N VAL A 121 -6.71 21.56 6.50
CA VAL A 121 -5.35 21.40 5.94
C VAL A 121 -4.33 21.17 7.06
N TYR A 122 -4.49 21.78 8.23
CA TYR A 122 -3.58 21.56 9.37
C TYR A 122 -3.82 20.21 10.07
N LEU A 123 -5.07 19.75 10.15
CA LEU A 123 -5.43 18.46 10.73
C LEU A 123 -5.19 17.28 9.76
N PHE A 124 -5.34 17.52 8.46
CA PHE A 124 -5.20 16.55 7.37
C PHE A 124 -4.30 17.07 6.22
N PRO A 125 -3.06 17.53 6.50
CA PRO A 125 -2.18 18.07 5.46
C PRO A 125 -1.85 17.04 4.38
N ASP A 126 -1.88 15.77 4.74
CA ASP A 126 -1.29 14.70 3.94
C ASP A 126 -2.32 13.93 3.08
N ASN A 127 -3.61 13.96 3.45
CA ASN A 127 -4.68 13.31 2.69
C ASN A 127 -5.18 14.17 1.52
N LEU A 128 -5.13 15.49 1.64
CA LEU A 128 -5.56 16.42 0.58
C LEU A 128 -4.48 16.55 -0.51
N ASP A 129 -3.21 16.70 -0.12
CA ASP A 129 -2.10 16.77 -1.08
C ASP A 129 -1.85 15.45 -1.82
N SER A 130 -2.11 14.30 -1.18
CA SER A 130 -1.99 12.98 -1.85
C SER A 130 -3.11 12.76 -2.87
N GLN A 131 -4.36 13.11 -2.55
CA GLN A 131 -5.46 13.06 -3.51
C GLN A 131 -5.28 14.08 -4.65
N LEU A 132 -4.84 15.30 -4.36
CA LEU A 132 -4.57 16.31 -5.39
C LEU A 132 -3.32 15.99 -6.22
N GLY A 133 -2.27 15.44 -5.62
CA GLY A 133 -1.06 15.00 -6.32
C GLY A 133 -1.29 13.79 -7.22
N ALA A 134 -2.07 12.81 -6.77
CA ALA A 134 -2.48 11.66 -7.57
C ALA A 134 -3.42 12.06 -8.72
N TRP A 135 -4.29 13.06 -8.49
CA TRP A 135 -5.22 13.57 -9.50
C TRP A 135 -4.53 14.42 -10.58
N HIS A 136 -3.46 15.14 -10.22
CA HIS A 136 -2.75 16.01 -11.17
C HIS A 136 -1.64 15.31 -11.98
N ILE A 137 -1.04 14.20 -11.50
CA ILE A 137 -0.05 13.42 -12.27
C ILE A 137 -0.12 11.92 -11.90
N PRO A 138 -0.94 11.11 -12.59
CA PRO A 138 -0.85 9.66 -12.48
C PRO A 138 0.46 9.19 -13.14
N GLY A 139 1.38 8.61 -12.36
CA GLY A 139 2.60 7.97 -12.90
C GLY A 139 3.95 8.61 -12.59
N GLY A 140 4.01 9.64 -11.74
CA GLY A 140 5.27 10.29 -11.38
C GLY A 140 5.83 11.18 -12.49
N ARG A 141 6.78 12.05 -12.15
CA ARG A 141 7.41 12.95 -13.14
C ARG A 141 8.30 12.12 -14.05
N TYR A 142 7.89 11.93 -15.31
CA TYR A 142 8.77 11.42 -16.34
C TYR A 142 10.02 12.31 -16.41
N SER A 143 11.18 11.76 -16.06
CA SER A 143 12.43 12.42 -16.36
C SER A 143 12.58 12.41 -17.88
N ILE A 144 12.69 13.58 -18.51
CA ILE A 144 13.02 13.69 -19.94
C ILE A 144 14.39 13.03 -20.21
N PHE A 145 15.19 12.80 -19.16
CA PHE A 145 16.56 12.31 -19.22
C PHE A 145 16.75 10.87 -18.70
N SER A 146 15.71 10.21 -18.15
CA SER A 146 15.83 8.84 -17.65
C SER A 146 14.58 8.02 -17.89
N HIS A 147 14.77 6.81 -18.41
CA HIS A 147 13.72 5.80 -18.58
C HIS A 147 13.39 5.04 -17.29
N TRP A 148 14.10 5.30 -16.19
CA TRP A 148 13.91 4.62 -14.91
C TRP A 148 12.66 5.14 -14.21
N SER A 149 11.78 4.22 -13.78
CA SER A 149 10.54 4.58 -13.08
C SER A 149 10.77 5.17 -11.69
N THR A 150 11.96 4.94 -11.11
CA THR A 150 12.35 5.35 -9.75
C THR A 150 13.30 6.54 -9.76
N HIS A 151 13.31 7.34 -10.83
CA HIS A 151 14.17 8.51 -10.93
C HIS A 151 13.96 9.49 -9.77
N GLY A 152 15.04 9.84 -9.06
CA GLY A 152 14.99 10.80 -7.95
C GLY A 152 14.47 10.23 -6.62
N VAL A 153 14.22 8.92 -6.56
CA VAL A 153 13.86 8.23 -5.31
C VAL A 153 15.12 7.89 -4.52
N ASN A 154 15.19 8.37 -3.29
CA ASN A 154 16.22 7.98 -2.33
C ASN A 154 15.74 6.77 -1.53
N PRO A 155 16.51 5.66 -1.46
CA PRO A 155 16.17 4.56 -0.57
C PRO A 155 16.25 4.98 0.90
N VAL A 156 15.32 4.47 1.69
CA VAL A 156 15.16 4.69 3.12
C VAL A 156 14.96 3.33 3.79
N GLY A 157 15.54 3.15 4.98
CA GLY A 157 15.39 1.97 5.82
C GLY A 157 13.97 1.81 6.38
N CYS A 158 12.98 1.63 5.51
CA CYS A 158 11.61 1.31 5.85
C CYS A 158 11.15 0.05 5.13
N HIS A 159 10.22 -0.65 5.78
CA HIS A 159 9.60 -1.86 5.31
C HIS A 159 8.08 -1.61 5.19
N SER A 160 7.56 -1.62 3.96
CA SER A 160 6.14 -1.46 3.69
C SER A 160 5.39 -2.70 4.16
N HIS A 161 4.77 -2.59 5.34
CA HIS A 161 4.01 -3.65 5.95
C HIS A 161 2.68 -3.82 5.24
N ASN A 162 2.29 -5.08 5.00
CA ASN A 162 1.11 -5.44 4.21
C ASN A 162 0.99 -4.61 2.92
N ASP A 163 2.06 -4.59 2.12
CA ASP A 163 2.18 -3.70 0.96
C ASP A 163 1.08 -3.89 -0.10
N TYR A 164 0.41 -5.03 -0.07
CA TYR A 164 -0.76 -5.33 -0.91
C TYR A 164 -2.04 -4.57 -0.49
N TRP A 165 -2.05 -3.83 0.63
CA TRP A 165 -3.13 -2.89 1.00
C TRP A 165 -2.99 -1.53 0.34
N ARG A 166 -1.87 -1.26 -0.35
CA ARG A 166 -1.63 0.01 -1.04
C ARG A 166 -2.51 0.12 -2.29
N GLU A 167 -2.79 1.35 -2.71
CA GLU A 167 -3.52 1.63 -3.95
C GLU A 167 -2.82 1.02 -5.17
N VAL A 168 -1.50 1.14 -5.22
CA VAL A 168 -0.65 0.46 -6.22
C VAL A 168 0.44 -0.31 -5.47
N PRO A 169 0.27 -1.61 -5.20
CA PRO A 169 1.28 -2.45 -4.55
C PRO A 169 2.63 -2.38 -5.27
N LEU A 170 3.71 -2.66 -4.53
CA LEU A 170 5.13 -2.48 -4.86
C LEU A 170 5.52 -1.04 -5.21
N ARG A 171 4.89 -0.46 -6.23
CA ARG A 171 5.22 0.87 -6.77
C ARG A 171 5.02 1.97 -5.73
N SER A 172 3.99 1.88 -4.88
CA SER A 172 3.80 2.87 -3.80
C SER A 172 4.97 2.87 -2.82
N ALA A 173 5.41 1.69 -2.37
CA ALA A 173 6.54 1.55 -1.46
C ALA A 173 7.86 1.97 -2.09
N VAL A 174 8.13 1.51 -3.32
CA VAL A 174 9.34 1.85 -4.06
C VAL A 174 9.40 3.35 -4.32
N ASN A 175 8.31 3.99 -4.76
CA ASN A 175 8.29 5.44 -4.99
C ASN A 175 8.49 6.26 -3.71
N ALA A 176 8.03 5.74 -2.57
CA ALA A 176 8.30 6.36 -1.28
C ALA A 176 9.78 6.22 -0.87
N GLY A 177 10.48 5.20 -1.35
CA GLY A 177 11.87 4.88 -1.03
C GLY A 177 12.04 3.69 -0.09
N CYS A 178 10.98 2.96 0.27
CA CYS A 178 11.14 1.81 1.17
C CYS A 178 11.88 0.66 0.50
N ILE A 179 12.93 0.19 1.17
CA ILE A 179 13.80 -0.89 0.72
C ILE A 179 13.28 -2.29 1.08
N GLY A 180 12.09 -2.39 1.68
CA GLY A 180 11.43 -3.66 1.95
C GLY A 180 9.92 -3.58 1.68
N VAL A 181 9.36 -4.68 1.17
CA VAL A 181 7.93 -4.90 0.96
C VAL A 181 7.54 -6.28 1.46
N GLU A 182 6.25 -6.48 1.76
CA GLU A 182 5.72 -7.71 2.35
C GLU A 182 4.54 -8.26 1.55
N ALA A 183 4.56 -9.58 1.33
CA ALA A 183 3.49 -10.33 0.70
C ALA A 183 3.01 -11.47 1.62
N ASP A 184 1.75 -11.39 2.05
CA ASP A 184 1.08 -12.45 2.81
C ASP A 184 0.53 -13.50 1.84
N VAL A 185 1.19 -14.65 1.71
CA VAL A 185 0.86 -15.64 0.66
C VAL A 185 0.03 -16.80 1.17
N TRP A 186 -0.96 -17.17 0.35
CA TRP A 186 -1.86 -18.30 0.53
C TRP A 186 -1.87 -19.16 -0.74
N LEU A 187 -1.79 -20.48 -0.60
CA LEU A 187 -1.97 -21.37 -1.73
C LEU A 187 -3.47 -21.47 -2.05
N SER A 188 -3.83 -21.16 -3.29
CA SER A 188 -5.15 -21.43 -3.86
C SER A 188 -4.98 -22.14 -5.19
N ASP A 189 -5.52 -23.36 -5.29
CA ASP A 189 -5.29 -24.27 -6.41
C ASP A 189 -3.79 -24.49 -6.65
N ASN A 190 -3.23 -23.90 -7.71
CA ASN A 190 -1.80 -23.97 -8.06
C ASN A 190 -1.10 -22.60 -8.06
N ASP A 191 -1.76 -21.55 -7.56
CA ASP A 191 -1.22 -20.19 -7.53
C ASP A 191 -1.13 -19.63 -6.10
N LEU A 192 -0.31 -18.60 -5.93
CA LEU A 192 -0.05 -17.95 -4.66
C LEU A 192 -0.81 -16.63 -4.61
N LEU A 193 -1.97 -16.65 -3.96
CA LEU A 193 -2.76 -15.45 -3.73
C LEU A 193 -2.17 -14.64 -2.59
N VAL A 194 -2.30 -13.31 -2.68
CA VAL A 194 -1.80 -12.38 -1.66
C VAL A 194 -2.95 -11.73 -0.92
N GLY A 195 -2.89 -11.74 0.41
CA GLY A 195 -3.85 -11.04 1.26
C GLY A 195 -3.68 -11.34 2.74
N HIS A 196 -4.22 -10.47 3.61
CA HIS A 196 -4.03 -10.62 5.05
C HIS A 196 -4.84 -11.78 5.63
N THR A 197 -6.03 -12.00 5.08
CA THR A 197 -6.96 -13.03 5.51
C THR A 197 -7.52 -13.76 4.29
N ARG A 198 -8.06 -14.97 4.50
CA ARG A 198 -8.75 -15.74 3.45
C ARG A 198 -9.90 -14.97 2.77
N TYR A 199 -10.52 -14.02 3.47
CA TYR A 199 -11.63 -13.22 2.96
C TYR A 199 -11.22 -12.05 2.08
N THR A 200 -9.94 -11.67 2.12
CA THR A 200 -9.37 -10.56 1.33
C THR A 200 -8.60 -11.05 0.09
N LEU A 201 -8.60 -12.36 -0.18
CA LEU A 201 -7.94 -12.93 -1.34
C LEU A 201 -8.74 -12.64 -2.61
N HIS A 202 -8.02 -12.36 -3.70
CA HIS A 202 -8.58 -12.13 -5.02
C HIS A 202 -7.75 -12.88 -6.06
N HIS A 203 -8.39 -13.52 -7.05
CA HIS A 203 -7.70 -14.35 -8.05
C HIS A 203 -6.70 -13.57 -8.90
N ASP A 204 -6.94 -12.27 -9.12
CA ASP A 204 -6.00 -11.40 -9.85
C ASP A 204 -4.84 -10.88 -8.99
N HIS A 205 -4.91 -11.05 -7.67
CA HIS A 205 -3.92 -10.57 -6.71
C HIS A 205 -3.01 -11.72 -6.28
N THR A 206 -2.01 -12.01 -7.11
CA THR A 206 -1.07 -13.10 -6.91
C THR A 206 0.31 -12.56 -6.56
N LEU A 207 1.18 -13.41 -6.01
CA LEU A 207 2.57 -13.04 -5.73
C LEU A 207 3.27 -12.56 -7.02
N ARG A 208 2.91 -13.16 -8.16
CA ARG A 208 3.43 -12.75 -9.47
C ARG A 208 2.90 -11.39 -9.91
N SER A 209 1.58 -11.22 -9.93
CA SER A 209 0.97 -10.01 -10.47
C SER A 209 1.30 -8.76 -9.65
N LEU A 210 1.42 -8.91 -8.32
CA LEU A 210 1.70 -7.78 -7.43
C LEU A 210 3.20 -7.50 -7.23
N TYR A 211 4.07 -8.52 -7.29
CA TYR A 211 5.48 -8.37 -6.94
C TYR A 211 6.46 -8.90 -7.99
N VAL A 212 6.42 -10.20 -8.32
CA VAL A 212 7.49 -10.82 -9.13
C VAL A 212 7.57 -10.23 -10.53
N ASP A 213 6.44 -10.16 -11.25
CA ASP A 213 6.43 -9.69 -12.63
C ASP A 213 6.73 -8.17 -12.71
N PRO A 214 6.15 -7.30 -11.85
CA PRO A 214 6.53 -5.89 -11.79
C PRO A 214 8.01 -5.65 -11.44
N LEU A 215 8.59 -6.43 -10.51
CA LEU A 215 10.02 -6.35 -10.19
C LEU A 215 10.88 -6.74 -11.38
N LEU A 216 10.53 -7.82 -12.06
CA LEU A 216 11.23 -8.27 -13.25
C LEU A 216 11.22 -7.20 -14.34
N GLU A 217 10.07 -6.55 -14.58
CA GLU A 217 9.95 -5.46 -15.55
C GLU A 217 10.88 -4.28 -15.20
N ILE A 218 10.88 -3.84 -13.94
CA ILE A 218 11.76 -2.77 -13.46
C ILE A 218 13.22 -3.12 -13.69
N LEU A 219 13.63 -4.33 -13.27
CA LEU A 219 15.03 -4.76 -13.32
C LEU A 219 15.51 -4.98 -14.75
N ASP A 220 14.71 -5.62 -15.61
CA ASP A 220 15.06 -5.79 -17.02
C ASP A 220 15.16 -4.45 -17.73
N LYS A 221 14.28 -3.49 -17.42
CA LYS A 221 14.37 -2.13 -17.97
C LYS A 221 15.64 -1.40 -17.50
N HIS A 222 15.99 -1.51 -16.22
CA HIS A 222 17.18 -0.86 -15.66
C HIS A 222 18.48 -1.47 -16.17
N ASN A 223 18.47 -2.78 -16.46
CA ASN A 223 19.64 -3.54 -16.91
C ASN A 223 19.66 -3.80 -18.44
N THR A 224 18.74 -3.20 -19.20
CA THR A 224 18.80 -3.18 -20.66
C THR A 224 19.77 -2.09 -21.12
N PRO A 225 20.85 -2.43 -21.86
CA PRO A 225 21.85 -1.45 -22.28
C PRO A 225 21.25 -0.30 -23.10
N SER A 226 21.18 0.88 -22.50
CA SER A 226 20.79 2.14 -23.18
C SER A 226 21.99 2.99 -23.60
N SER A 227 23.19 2.61 -23.15
CA SER A 227 24.45 3.28 -23.47
C SER A 227 25.59 2.26 -23.59
N ARG A 228 26.63 2.62 -24.36
CA ARG A 228 27.87 1.82 -24.49
C ARG A 228 28.67 1.74 -23.17
N LEU A 229 28.37 2.61 -22.20
CA LEU A 229 29.02 2.63 -20.90
C LEU A 229 28.35 1.71 -19.87
N GLN A 230 27.15 1.17 -20.15
CA GLN A 230 26.50 0.26 -19.22
C GLN A 230 27.15 -1.13 -19.26
N PRO A 231 27.35 -1.78 -18.09
CA PRO A 231 27.87 -3.13 -18.03
C PRO A 231 26.98 -4.07 -18.84
N ARG A 232 27.59 -4.96 -19.63
CA ARG A 232 26.83 -6.01 -20.33
C ARG A 232 26.53 -7.14 -19.35
N ARG A 233 25.31 -7.66 -19.42
CA ARG A 233 24.85 -8.84 -18.69
C ARG A 233 25.76 -10.03 -19.05
N GLY A 234 26.48 -10.61 -18.08
CA GLY A 234 27.27 -11.84 -18.32
C GLY A 234 28.47 -12.10 -17.40
N ASP A 235 29.25 -11.08 -17.02
CA ASP A 235 30.61 -11.29 -16.47
C ASP A 235 30.79 -10.76 -15.03
N GLY A 236 29.93 -11.17 -14.10
CA GLY A 236 30.00 -10.66 -12.72
C GLY A 236 29.75 -9.15 -12.61
N ALA A 237 29.13 -8.58 -13.64
CA ALA A 237 28.79 -7.16 -13.72
C ALA A 237 27.79 -6.76 -12.63
N ASP A 238 28.02 -5.59 -12.03
CA ASP A 238 27.11 -4.96 -11.07
C ASP A 238 25.75 -4.75 -11.75
N LEU A 239 24.74 -5.52 -11.30
CA LEU A 239 23.37 -5.37 -11.76
C LEU A 239 22.75 -4.17 -11.04
N ALA A 240 22.10 -3.31 -11.81
CA ALA A 240 21.30 -2.23 -11.29
C ALA A 240 20.08 -2.77 -10.53
N GLY A 241 19.90 -2.27 -9.32
CA GLY A 241 18.74 -2.48 -8.47
C GLY A 241 17.53 -1.63 -8.83
N VAL A 242 16.60 -1.56 -7.89
CA VAL A 242 15.31 -0.88 -8.08
C VAL A 242 15.45 0.65 -7.98
N PHE A 243 16.39 1.16 -7.18
CA PHE A 243 16.52 2.59 -6.90
C PHE A 243 17.53 3.28 -7.80
N SER A 244 17.12 4.33 -8.51
CA SER A 244 18.01 5.05 -9.43
C SER A 244 19.12 5.85 -8.74
N ASN A 245 18.84 6.42 -7.57
CA ASN A 245 19.83 7.22 -6.83
C ASN A 245 20.87 6.35 -6.11
N ASP A 246 20.56 5.08 -5.88
CA ASP A 246 21.49 4.07 -5.39
C ASP A 246 21.16 2.71 -6.05
N PRO A 247 21.73 2.44 -7.24
CA PRO A 247 21.50 1.19 -7.94
C PRO A 247 22.06 -0.05 -7.22
N SER A 248 22.88 0.10 -6.18
CA SER A 248 23.42 -1.03 -5.41
C SER A 248 22.47 -1.49 -4.30
N GLN A 249 21.52 -0.63 -3.89
CA GLN A 249 20.57 -0.93 -2.85
C GLN A 249 19.64 -2.08 -3.26
N THR A 250 19.74 -3.20 -2.52
CA THR A 250 18.83 -4.35 -2.65
C THR A 250 17.43 -3.98 -2.16
N LEU A 251 16.39 -4.47 -2.84
CA LEU A 251 15.02 -4.46 -2.33
C LEU A 251 14.71 -5.81 -1.70
N VAL A 252 14.14 -5.78 -0.49
CA VAL A 252 13.74 -6.98 0.22
C VAL A 252 12.28 -7.32 -0.08
N LEU A 253 12.04 -8.50 -0.63
CA LEU A 253 10.71 -9.09 -0.75
C LEU A 253 10.53 -10.08 0.42
N LEU A 254 9.82 -9.64 1.46
CA LEU A 254 9.43 -10.50 2.59
C LEU A 254 8.15 -11.25 2.22
N ILE A 255 8.19 -12.57 2.29
CA ILE A 255 7.08 -13.47 1.97
C ILE A 255 6.63 -14.13 3.28
N ASP A 256 5.44 -13.80 3.74
CA ASP A 256 4.83 -14.39 4.94
C ASP A 256 3.96 -15.59 4.56
N PHE A 257 4.38 -16.77 4.99
CA PHE A 257 3.72 -18.04 4.72
C PHE A 257 2.54 -18.22 5.67
N LYS A 258 1.31 -17.96 5.19
CA LYS A 258 0.08 -17.98 6.02
C LYS A 258 -0.55 -19.37 6.21
N VAL A 259 -0.09 -20.38 5.46
CA VAL A 259 -0.52 -21.78 5.60
C VAL A 259 0.71 -22.68 5.76
N ASP A 260 0.54 -23.99 5.63
CA ASP A 260 1.62 -24.97 5.74
C ASP A 260 2.82 -24.60 4.83
N GLY A 261 3.98 -24.48 5.47
CA GLY A 261 5.23 -24.09 4.83
C GLY A 261 5.72 -25.07 3.78
N ASP A 262 5.65 -26.36 4.07
CA ASP A 262 6.13 -27.42 3.19
C ASP A 262 5.29 -27.52 1.92
N VAL A 263 3.99 -27.24 2.05
CA VAL A 263 3.06 -27.17 0.91
C VAL A 263 3.31 -25.93 0.06
N LEU A 264 3.50 -24.75 0.67
CA LEU A 264 3.75 -23.49 -0.05
C LEU A 264 5.13 -23.45 -0.73
N TRP A 265 6.14 -24.05 -0.11
CA TRP A 265 7.54 -23.94 -0.51
C TRP A 265 7.83 -24.19 -2.00
N PRO A 266 7.42 -25.32 -2.61
CA PRO A 266 7.69 -25.57 -4.03
C PRO A 266 7.04 -24.53 -4.96
N HIS A 267 5.87 -24.01 -4.59
CA HIS A 267 5.19 -22.96 -5.36
C HIS A 267 5.95 -21.63 -5.28
N VAL A 268 6.40 -21.23 -4.08
CA VAL A 268 7.19 -20.00 -3.89
C VAL A 268 8.50 -20.08 -4.66
N VAL A 269 9.26 -21.17 -4.50
CA VAL A 269 10.53 -21.39 -5.20
C VAL A 269 10.34 -21.34 -6.72
N GLY A 270 9.25 -21.95 -7.21
CA GLY A 270 8.90 -21.97 -8.64
C GLY A 270 8.56 -20.58 -9.19
N GLN A 271 7.78 -19.77 -8.47
CA GLN A 271 7.42 -18.42 -8.93
C GLN A 271 8.61 -17.45 -8.96
N LEU A 272 9.64 -17.69 -8.15
CA LEU A 272 10.88 -16.89 -8.16
C LEU A 272 11.84 -17.23 -9.31
N ASP A 273 11.53 -18.24 -10.13
CA ASP A 273 12.41 -18.73 -11.19
C ASP A 273 12.77 -17.66 -12.24
N SER A 274 11.84 -16.76 -12.58
CA SER A 274 12.10 -15.69 -13.54
C SER A 274 13.18 -14.71 -13.04
N LEU A 275 13.10 -14.31 -11.77
CA LEU A 275 14.11 -13.48 -11.11
C LEU A 275 15.45 -14.23 -10.96
N ARG A 276 15.39 -15.53 -10.64
CA ARG A 276 16.55 -16.42 -10.51
C ARG A 276 17.33 -16.54 -11.82
N ARG A 277 16.65 -16.90 -12.91
CA ARG A 277 17.25 -16.95 -14.26
C ARG A 277 17.77 -15.59 -14.71
N GLY A 278 17.15 -14.52 -14.25
CA GLY A 278 17.61 -13.16 -14.47
C GLY A 278 18.90 -12.80 -13.73
N GLY A 279 19.33 -13.61 -12.75
CA GLY A 279 20.48 -13.33 -11.88
C GLY A 279 20.21 -12.25 -10.84
N TYR A 280 18.95 -11.95 -10.55
CA TYR A 280 18.53 -10.83 -9.71
C TYR A 280 18.41 -11.16 -8.22
N LEU A 281 18.43 -12.44 -7.84
CA LEU A 281 18.23 -12.89 -6.47
C LEU A 281 19.54 -12.99 -5.68
N THR A 282 19.56 -12.38 -4.50
CA THR A 282 20.63 -12.55 -3.52
C THR A 282 20.65 -14.01 -3.12
N HIS A 283 21.82 -14.63 -3.10
CA HIS A 283 21.90 -16.07 -2.87
C HIS A 283 23.17 -16.48 -2.13
N PHE A 284 23.06 -17.54 -1.35
CA PHE A 284 24.20 -18.28 -0.83
C PHE A 284 24.71 -19.25 -1.89
N ASN A 285 26.01 -19.21 -2.20
CA ASN A 285 26.64 -20.03 -3.25
C ASN A 285 27.39 -21.26 -2.71
N GLY A 286 27.13 -21.65 -1.46
CA GLY A 286 27.85 -22.72 -0.76
C GLY A 286 29.03 -22.24 0.10
N THR A 287 29.50 -21.02 -0.12
CA THR A 287 30.62 -20.44 0.66
C THR A 287 30.28 -19.07 1.23
N ALA A 288 29.62 -18.22 0.46
CA ALA A 288 29.29 -16.85 0.84
C ALA A 288 27.94 -16.43 0.27
N VAL A 289 27.39 -15.35 0.82
CA VAL A 289 26.22 -14.68 0.26
C VAL A 289 26.68 -13.71 -0.82
N VAL A 290 26.08 -13.83 -2.00
CA VAL A 290 26.26 -12.94 -3.15
C VAL A 290 25.05 -12.02 -3.19
N GLU A 291 25.25 -10.76 -2.82
CA GLU A 291 24.21 -9.72 -2.88
C GLU A 291 23.79 -9.43 -4.32
N ARG A 292 22.49 -9.24 -4.52
CA ARG A 292 21.88 -8.92 -5.81
C ARG A 292 20.71 -7.93 -5.62
N PRO A 293 20.14 -7.40 -6.71
CA PRO A 293 19.04 -6.45 -6.65
C PRO A 293 17.86 -6.81 -5.74
N ILE A 294 17.53 -8.10 -5.59
CA ILE A 294 16.41 -8.57 -4.78
C ILE A 294 16.89 -9.57 -3.74
N THR A 295 16.56 -9.32 -2.48
CA THR A 295 16.74 -10.30 -1.40
C THR A 295 15.38 -10.85 -0.99
N VAL A 296 15.18 -12.16 -1.10
CA VAL A 296 13.92 -12.80 -0.68
C VAL A 296 14.07 -13.29 0.75
N VAL A 297 13.12 -12.91 1.60
CA VAL A 297 13.08 -13.31 3.00
C VAL A 297 11.76 -14.02 3.28
N ALA A 298 11.80 -15.19 3.91
CA ALA A 298 10.63 -15.96 4.29
C ALA A 298 10.34 -15.81 5.79
N THR A 299 9.07 -15.65 6.14
CA THR A 299 8.59 -15.53 7.52
C THR A 299 7.26 -16.29 7.69
N GLY A 300 6.66 -16.25 8.88
CA GLY A 300 5.45 -16.99 9.20
C GLY A 300 5.72 -18.49 9.36
N ASN A 301 4.97 -19.33 8.66
CA ASN A 301 5.15 -20.80 8.70
C ASN A 301 6.25 -21.30 7.76
N ALA A 302 7.23 -20.47 7.39
CA ALA A 302 8.27 -20.84 6.45
C ALA A 302 9.09 -22.07 6.95
N PRO A 303 9.30 -23.10 6.13
CA PRO A 303 9.95 -24.33 6.57
C PRO A 303 11.47 -24.14 6.63
N PHE A 304 12.00 -23.84 7.83
CA PHE A 304 13.43 -23.59 8.01
C PHE A 304 14.32 -24.72 7.48
N HIS A 305 13.89 -25.97 7.67
CA HIS A 305 14.62 -27.14 7.20
C HIS A 305 14.78 -27.17 5.67
N LEU A 306 13.80 -26.69 4.90
CA LEU A 306 13.91 -26.56 3.43
C LEU A 306 14.75 -25.36 3.01
N ILE A 307 14.72 -24.26 3.78
CA ILE A 307 15.61 -23.12 3.57
C ILE A 307 17.06 -23.59 3.63
N VAL A 308 17.46 -24.36 4.64
CA VAL A 308 18.86 -24.78 4.82
C VAL A 308 19.23 -26.09 4.13
N ALA A 309 18.27 -26.79 3.49
CA ALA A 309 18.47 -28.12 2.92
C ALA A 309 19.58 -28.19 1.85
N ASN A 310 19.67 -27.19 0.98
CA ASN A 310 20.67 -27.15 -0.08
C ASN A 310 21.94 -26.45 0.40
N SER A 311 23.07 -27.16 0.43
CA SER A 311 24.37 -26.63 0.84
C SER A 311 25.14 -25.89 -0.27
N THR A 312 24.65 -25.93 -1.52
CA THR A 312 25.37 -25.40 -2.69
C THR A 312 24.75 -24.14 -3.28
N TYR A 313 23.42 -24.01 -3.22
CA TYR A 313 22.73 -22.83 -3.72
C TYR A 313 21.41 -22.61 -2.97
N ARG A 314 21.20 -21.39 -2.46
CA ARG A 314 19.95 -20.96 -1.81
C ARG A 314 19.70 -19.49 -2.06
N ASP A 315 18.50 -19.09 -2.44
CA ASP A 315 18.14 -17.69 -2.71
C ASP A 315 16.94 -17.17 -1.93
N ILE A 316 16.56 -17.90 -0.88
CA ILE A 316 15.55 -17.51 0.11
C ILE A 316 16.22 -17.58 1.48
N PHE A 317 16.13 -16.51 2.25
CA PHE A 317 16.65 -16.40 3.62
C PHE A 317 15.49 -16.39 4.62
N LEU A 318 15.74 -16.75 5.87
CA LEU A 318 14.75 -16.65 6.94
C LEU A 318 14.72 -15.25 7.58
N ASP A 319 13.53 -14.81 8.00
CA ASP A 319 13.35 -13.80 9.06
C ASP A 319 13.46 -14.48 10.43
N ALA A 320 14.63 -14.33 11.08
CA ALA A 320 14.90 -14.99 12.35
C ALA A 320 14.07 -14.38 13.50
N PRO A 321 13.67 -15.18 14.51
CA PRO A 321 12.94 -14.68 15.67
C PRO A 321 13.85 -13.83 16.58
N LEU A 322 13.73 -12.50 16.50
CA LEU A 322 14.62 -11.57 17.20
C LEU A 322 14.62 -11.74 18.72
N ASP A 323 13.46 -12.05 19.31
CA ASP A 323 13.30 -12.29 20.76
C ASP A 323 13.98 -13.57 21.25
N GLN A 324 14.37 -14.47 20.35
CA GLN A 324 15.04 -15.72 20.68
C GLN A 324 16.56 -15.64 20.46
N LEU A 325 17.07 -14.55 19.88
CA LEU A 325 18.49 -14.36 19.67
C LEU A 325 19.16 -13.95 20.99
N LYS A 326 19.80 -14.91 21.66
CA LYS A 326 20.60 -14.64 22.86
C LYS A 326 21.96 -13.99 22.49
N THR A 327 22.38 -12.98 23.24
CA THR A 327 23.77 -12.51 23.23
C THR A 327 24.66 -13.52 23.94
N ARG A 328 25.88 -13.75 23.43
CA ARG A 328 26.86 -14.62 24.13
C ARG A 328 27.35 -14.00 25.44
N ASP A 329 27.22 -12.68 25.59
CA ASP A 329 27.48 -11.96 26.83
C ASP A 329 26.15 -11.49 27.45
N PRO A 330 25.79 -11.96 28.66
CA PRO A 330 24.58 -11.51 29.34
C PRO A 330 24.68 -10.04 29.72
N SER A 331 23.53 -9.34 29.70
CA SER A 331 23.41 -7.99 30.23
C SER A 331 23.75 -7.97 31.72
N PRO A 332 24.39 -6.92 32.27
CA PRO A 332 24.61 -6.79 33.72
C PRO A 332 23.32 -6.92 34.57
N TYR A 333 22.15 -6.68 33.97
CA TYR A 333 20.83 -6.86 34.60
C TYR A 333 20.30 -8.30 34.57
N GLU A 334 20.68 -9.13 33.59
CA GLU A 334 20.36 -10.58 33.59
C GLU A 334 21.09 -11.29 34.72
N GLN A 335 22.21 -10.71 35.19
CA GLN A 335 22.98 -11.24 36.31
C GLN A 335 22.41 -10.83 37.68
N LEU A 336 21.35 -10.00 37.72
CA LEU A 336 20.82 -9.38 38.94
C LEU A 336 19.29 -9.56 39.11
N GLY A 337 18.62 -10.37 38.29
CA GLY A 337 17.16 -10.51 38.34
C GLY A 337 16.62 -11.89 37.95
N LEU A 338 16.34 -12.69 38.98
CA LEU A 338 15.39 -13.81 39.04
C LEU A 338 15.66 -14.99 38.09
N GLU A 339 16.66 -15.79 38.47
CA GLU A 339 16.52 -17.24 38.41
C GLU A 339 15.30 -17.66 39.27
N GLU A 340 14.60 -18.73 38.84
CA GLU A 340 13.43 -19.36 39.47
C GLU A 340 12.05 -18.76 39.11
N GLU A 341 11.42 -19.28 38.04
CA GLU A 341 10.01 -19.76 38.04
C GLU A 341 9.45 -20.13 36.64
N GLN A 342 10.22 -20.08 35.54
CA GLN A 342 9.71 -20.45 34.20
C GLN A 342 10.35 -21.66 33.52
N GLU A 343 11.01 -22.55 34.28
CA GLU A 343 11.58 -23.79 33.74
C GLU A 343 10.66 -25.01 33.87
N GLN A 344 9.56 -24.95 34.62
CA GLN A 344 8.69 -26.13 34.84
C GLN A 344 7.43 -26.23 33.97
N GLU A 345 7.07 -25.20 33.19
CA GLU A 345 5.90 -25.27 32.28
C GLU A 345 6.25 -25.46 30.79
N ARG A 346 7.54 -25.40 30.39
CA ARG A 346 7.94 -25.55 28.98
C ARG A 346 8.23 -26.98 28.54
N GLU A 347 8.32 -27.95 29.44
CA GLU A 347 8.58 -29.36 29.09
C GLU A 347 7.34 -30.13 28.58
N GLN A 348 6.16 -29.50 28.49
CA GLN A 348 4.93 -30.16 27.97
C GLN A 348 4.45 -29.69 26.60
N ALA A 349 5.12 -28.72 25.97
CA ALA A 349 4.88 -28.40 24.57
C ALA A 349 6.05 -28.96 23.75
N GLY A 350 5.83 -30.06 23.03
CA GLY A 350 6.79 -30.65 22.10
C GLY A 350 7.12 -29.74 20.92
N GLY A 351 7.81 -28.64 21.18
CA GLY A 351 8.40 -27.76 20.19
C GLY A 351 9.79 -28.27 19.85
N GLU A 352 9.98 -28.65 18.58
CA GLU A 352 11.30 -28.90 18.02
C GLU A 352 12.26 -27.78 18.42
N SER A 353 13.41 -28.14 18.98
CA SER A 353 14.50 -27.20 19.26
C SER A 353 14.96 -26.59 17.93
N LEU A 354 14.57 -25.34 17.67
CA LEU A 354 15.01 -24.60 16.50
C LEU A 354 16.54 -24.49 16.50
N PRO A 355 17.22 -24.69 15.34
CA PRO A 355 18.68 -24.65 15.31
C PRO A 355 19.23 -23.31 15.78
N GLU A 356 20.08 -23.32 16.81
CA GLU A 356 20.58 -22.14 17.54
C GLU A 356 21.46 -21.18 16.72
N ASP A 357 21.78 -21.51 15.45
CA ASP A 357 22.78 -20.81 14.64
C ASP A 357 22.16 -20.04 13.44
N TYR A 358 21.23 -19.13 13.73
CA TYR A 358 20.84 -18.10 12.76
C TYR A 358 22.04 -17.20 12.43
N ASN A 359 22.35 -17.05 11.14
CA ASN A 359 23.46 -16.24 10.66
C ASN A 359 23.21 -15.77 9.22
N VAL A 360 24.12 -14.93 8.69
CA VAL A 360 23.99 -14.36 7.33
C VAL A 360 23.77 -15.38 6.21
N THR A 361 24.16 -16.65 6.38
CA THR A 361 24.05 -17.68 5.33
C THR A 361 22.68 -18.36 5.25
N ASN A 362 21.84 -18.18 6.28
CA ASN A 362 20.51 -18.78 6.37
C ASN A 362 19.40 -17.76 6.69
N SER A 363 19.76 -16.62 7.27
CA SER A 363 18.85 -15.55 7.68
C SER A 363 19.34 -14.20 7.18
N TYR A 364 18.39 -13.29 6.94
CA TYR A 364 18.70 -11.92 6.53
C TYR A 364 18.13 -10.90 7.51
N TYR A 365 16.85 -11.08 7.89
CA TYR A 365 16.22 -10.33 8.96
C TYR A 365 16.29 -11.06 10.28
N ALA A 366 16.17 -10.28 11.35
CA ALA A 366 15.67 -10.72 12.62
C ALA A 366 14.55 -9.78 13.06
N SER A 367 13.34 -10.30 13.26
CA SER A 367 12.18 -9.48 13.61
C SER A 367 11.32 -10.04 14.74
N VAL A 368 10.53 -9.15 15.37
CA VAL A 368 9.57 -9.49 16.42
C VAL A 368 8.46 -8.43 16.55
N ASP A 369 7.30 -8.82 17.09
CA ASP A 369 6.27 -7.86 17.51
C ASP A 369 6.80 -7.01 18.66
N PHE A 370 6.84 -5.69 18.44
CA PHE A 370 7.23 -4.69 19.41
C PHE A 370 6.43 -4.79 20.72
N ARG A 371 5.11 -4.99 20.66
CA ARG A 371 4.25 -5.07 21.84
C ARG A 371 4.48 -6.38 22.60
N LYS A 372 4.80 -7.46 21.91
CA LYS A 372 5.14 -8.75 22.54
C LYS A 372 6.51 -8.68 23.23
N ALA A 373 7.50 -8.10 22.57
CA ALA A 373 8.88 -8.05 23.06
C ALA A 373 9.11 -6.93 24.10
N ILE A 374 8.72 -5.69 23.77
CA ILE A 374 9.00 -4.51 24.60
C ILE A 374 7.83 -4.18 25.53
N GLY A 375 6.60 -4.46 25.12
CA GLY A 375 5.41 -4.16 25.91
C GLY A 375 4.91 -2.71 25.77
N PRO A 376 3.93 -2.32 26.61
CA PRO A 376 3.34 -0.98 26.57
C PRO A 376 4.31 0.10 27.07
N LEU A 377 4.20 1.30 26.51
CA LEU A 377 5.03 2.45 26.89
C LEU A 377 4.26 3.35 27.86
N PHE A 378 4.61 3.29 29.15
CA PHE A 378 4.00 4.14 30.17
C PHE A 378 4.36 5.61 29.94
N HIS A 379 3.36 6.50 29.98
CA HIS A 379 3.54 7.93 29.66
C HIS A 379 4.21 8.21 28.31
N ASN A 380 4.02 7.34 27.32
CA ASN A 380 4.60 7.48 25.97
C ASN A 380 6.14 7.50 25.97
N ARG A 381 6.79 6.82 26.93
CA ARG A 381 8.25 6.76 27.05
C ARG A 381 8.71 5.32 27.27
N PHE A 382 9.93 5.03 26.81
CA PHE A 382 10.62 3.80 27.14
C PHE A 382 11.14 3.85 28.58
N SER A 383 10.93 2.77 29.33
CA SER A 383 11.64 2.55 30.60
C SER A 383 13.10 2.15 30.33
N GLN A 384 13.96 2.25 31.34
CA GLN A 384 15.35 1.78 31.20
C GLN A 384 15.45 0.28 30.88
N PRO A 385 14.70 -0.62 31.56
CA PRO A 385 14.69 -2.04 31.19
C PRO A 385 14.24 -2.29 29.74
N GLN A 386 13.26 -1.53 29.23
CA GLN A 386 12.81 -1.64 27.84
C GLN A 386 13.91 -1.21 26.84
N LEU A 387 14.65 -0.14 27.14
CA LEU A 387 15.78 0.29 26.31
C LEU A 387 16.93 -0.72 26.36
N GLU A 388 17.22 -1.29 27.52
CA GLU A 388 18.25 -2.31 27.67
C GLU A 388 17.91 -3.58 26.91
N LEU A 389 16.66 -4.04 26.98
CA LEU A 389 16.16 -5.17 26.20
C LEU A 389 16.25 -4.91 24.69
N LEU A 390 15.78 -3.75 24.24
CA LEU A 390 15.89 -3.31 22.84
C LEU A 390 17.35 -3.36 22.36
N ARG A 391 18.27 -2.77 23.12
CA ARG A 391 19.71 -2.78 22.80
C ARG A 391 20.30 -4.19 22.80
N ALA A 392 19.89 -5.05 23.73
CA ALA A 392 20.35 -6.44 23.79
C ALA A 392 19.93 -7.23 22.54
N GLN A 393 18.66 -7.10 22.15
CA GLN A 393 18.12 -7.72 20.93
C GLN A 393 18.84 -7.21 19.67
N VAL A 394 19.02 -5.89 19.54
CA VAL A 394 19.76 -5.30 18.41
C VAL A 394 21.19 -5.83 18.35
N ARG A 395 21.91 -5.85 19.48
CA ARG A 395 23.27 -6.41 19.55
C ARG A 395 23.31 -7.89 19.17
N ALA A 396 22.34 -8.69 19.62
CA ALA A 396 22.30 -10.13 19.33
C ALA A 396 22.14 -10.43 17.84
N ALA A 397 21.31 -9.65 17.14
CA ALA A 397 21.12 -9.76 15.70
C ALA A 397 22.33 -9.24 14.92
N HIS A 398 22.86 -8.07 15.27
CA HIS A 398 24.03 -7.49 14.60
C HIS A 398 25.29 -8.34 14.77
N ALA A 399 25.47 -9.00 15.93
CA ALA A 399 26.55 -9.97 16.14
C ALA A 399 26.49 -11.17 15.19
N ARG A 400 25.32 -11.46 14.62
CA ARG A 400 25.07 -12.51 13.62
C ARG A 400 25.00 -11.96 12.18
N GLY A 401 25.21 -10.64 12.01
CA GLY A 401 25.11 -9.94 10.73
C GLY A 401 23.67 -9.77 10.21
N LEU A 402 22.66 -9.96 11.07
CA LEU A 402 21.24 -9.88 10.70
C LEU A 402 20.72 -8.46 10.86
N LYS A 403 19.81 -8.04 9.95
CA LYS A 403 19.15 -6.73 10.00
C LYS A 403 17.91 -6.77 10.89
N VAL A 404 17.78 -5.79 11.76
CA VAL A 404 16.73 -5.74 12.79
C VAL A 404 15.49 -5.02 12.30
N ARG A 405 14.31 -5.59 12.57
CA ARG A 405 13.00 -4.97 12.34
C ARG A 405 12.06 -5.25 13.51
N TYR A 406 11.30 -4.24 13.92
CA TYR A 406 10.16 -4.43 14.84
C TYR A 406 8.86 -4.16 14.10
N TRP A 407 7.92 -5.10 14.14
CA TRP A 407 6.55 -4.91 13.65
C TRP A 407 5.59 -4.66 14.82
N GLY A 408 4.34 -4.26 14.56
CA GLY A 408 3.37 -4.00 15.62
C GLY A 408 3.67 -2.74 16.47
N THR A 409 4.48 -1.81 15.97
CA THR A 409 4.75 -0.52 16.64
C THR A 409 3.47 0.35 16.72
N PRO A 410 3.33 1.25 17.70
CA PRO A 410 2.15 2.12 17.81
C PRO A 410 1.91 2.95 16.55
N GLY A 411 0.75 2.81 15.90
CA GLY A 411 0.36 3.64 14.76
C GLY A 411 -0.25 4.99 15.14
N TRP A 412 -0.88 5.08 16.33
CA TRP A 412 -1.52 6.29 16.84
C TRP A 412 -1.37 6.39 18.37
N PRO A 413 -1.22 7.60 18.97
CA PRO A 413 -1.15 8.91 18.32
C PRO A 413 0.16 9.13 17.54
N ARG A 414 0.11 9.99 16.50
CA ARG A 414 1.28 10.27 15.62
C ARG A 414 2.54 10.66 16.40
N GLY A 415 2.39 11.43 17.49
CA GLY A 415 3.51 11.80 18.35
C GLY A 415 4.20 10.61 19.02
N LEU A 416 3.43 9.61 19.49
CA LEU A 416 3.97 8.38 20.06
C LEU A 416 4.64 7.53 18.98
N ARG A 417 3.97 7.33 17.83
CA ARG A 417 4.53 6.62 16.67
C ARG A 417 5.91 7.17 16.29
N ASN A 418 5.98 8.49 16.08
CA ASN A 418 7.21 9.16 15.66
C ASN A 418 8.29 9.09 16.75
N HIS A 419 7.92 9.17 18.04
CA HIS A 419 8.86 8.96 19.14
C HIS A 419 9.45 7.55 19.12
N VAL A 420 8.61 6.52 18.96
CA VAL A 420 9.06 5.12 18.87
C VAL A 420 10.01 4.93 17.70
N TRP A 421 9.64 5.37 16.50
CA TRP A 421 10.50 5.26 15.32
C TRP A 421 11.85 5.96 15.50
N HIS A 422 11.88 7.13 16.13
CA HIS A 422 13.13 7.83 16.44
C HIS A 422 14.02 7.02 17.41
N ILE A 423 13.44 6.46 18.46
CA ILE A 423 14.20 5.63 19.42
C ILE A 423 14.70 4.35 18.74
N LEU A 424 13.86 3.64 17.98
CA LEU A 424 14.28 2.41 17.28
C LEU A 424 15.48 2.68 16.35
N VAL A 425 15.40 3.71 15.51
CA VAL A 425 16.52 4.06 14.61
C VAL A 425 17.76 4.51 15.39
N ARG A 426 17.58 5.27 16.47
CA ARG A 426 18.69 5.70 17.34
C ARG A 426 19.40 4.52 17.99
N GLU A 427 18.66 3.50 18.40
CA GLU A 427 19.19 2.30 19.08
C GLU A 427 19.72 1.24 18.08
N GLY A 428 19.68 1.53 16.77
CA GLY A 428 20.32 0.71 15.74
C GLY A 428 19.39 -0.23 14.98
N VAL A 429 18.07 -0.06 15.06
CA VAL A 429 17.13 -0.81 14.22
C VAL A 429 17.32 -0.42 12.75
N ASP A 430 17.53 -1.42 11.89
CA ASP A 430 17.88 -1.23 10.49
C ASP A 430 16.69 -0.80 9.62
N LEU A 431 15.50 -1.34 9.91
CA LEU A 431 14.27 -1.01 9.19
C LEU A 431 13.12 -0.66 10.13
N ILE A 432 12.47 0.45 9.85
CA ILE A 432 11.18 0.78 10.46
C ILE A 432 10.08 0.06 9.69
N ASN A 433 9.23 -0.69 10.39
CA ASN A 433 8.02 -1.29 9.82
C ASN A 433 6.91 -0.24 9.70
N VAL A 434 6.37 0.00 8.49
CA VAL A 434 5.54 1.18 8.24
C VAL A 434 4.24 0.85 7.50
N ASP A 435 3.12 1.29 8.08
CA ASP A 435 1.81 1.33 7.41
C ASP A 435 1.59 2.66 6.67
N ASP A 436 2.32 3.71 7.02
CA ASP A 436 2.25 5.05 6.42
C ASP A 436 3.58 5.40 5.74
N LEU A 437 3.66 5.14 4.43
CA LEU A 437 4.88 5.30 3.64
C LEU A 437 5.38 6.74 3.60
N ARG A 438 4.45 7.69 3.43
CA ARG A 438 4.81 9.09 3.21
C ARG A 438 5.47 9.66 4.47
N GLU A 439 4.83 9.46 5.63
CA GLU A 439 5.39 9.94 6.89
C GLU A 439 6.74 9.28 7.20
N ALA A 440 6.87 7.99 6.91
CA ALA A 440 8.10 7.25 7.13
C ALA A 440 9.29 7.76 6.32
N THR A 441 9.07 8.31 5.12
CA THR A 441 10.15 8.69 4.21
C THR A 441 10.39 10.20 4.12
N MET A 442 9.54 11.01 4.73
CA MET A 442 9.67 12.48 4.75
C MET A 442 10.80 13.02 5.65
N GLN A 443 11.32 12.22 6.58
CA GLN A 443 12.34 12.69 7.51
C GLN A 443 13.44 11.67 7.76
N ASP A 444 14.62 12.20 8.06
CA ASP A 444 15.75 11.42 8.57
C ASP A 444 15.53 11.14 10.06
N TRP A 445 15.06 9.93 10.37
CA TRP A 445 14.78 9.49 11.74
C TRP A 445 16.00 9.44 12.65
N ARG A 446 17.22 9.51 12.09
CA ARG A 446 18.47 9.60 12.86
C ARG A 446 18.67 10.99 13.47
N LYS A 447 18.09 12.02 12.86
CA LYS A 447 18.23 13.41 13.31
C LYS A 447 17.13 13.76 14.30
N HIS A 448 17.53 14.24 15.47
CA HIS A 448 16.57 14.85 16.39
C HIS A 448 16.09 16.18 15.79
N ARG A 449 14.78 16.32 15.55
CA ARG A 449 14.20 17.64 15.24
C ARG A 449 14.31 18.52 16.50
N SER A 450 15.38 19.31 16.58
CA SER A 450 15.36 20.54 17.36
C SER A 450 14.36 21.47 16.68
N TRP A 451 13.27 21.82 17.36
CA TRP A 451 12.33 22.87 16.90
C TRP A 451 12.95 24.29 16.95
N PHE A 452 14.24 24.41 17.24
CA PHE A 452 14.98 25.67 17.38
C PHE A 452 16.26 25.72 16.54
N SER A 453 16.27 25.13 15.33
CA SER A 453 17.39 25.33 14.40
C SER A 453 16.97 25.92 13.07
#